data_AF-A0AAJ4IAT5-F1
#
_entry.id   AF-A0AAJ4IAT5-F1
#
_cell.length_a   1.000
_cell.length_b   1.000
_cell.length_c   1.000
_cell.angle_alpha   90.00
_cell.angle_beta   90.00
_cell.angle_gamma   90.00
#
_symmetry.space_group_name_H-M   'P 1'
#
loop_
_entity.id
_entity.type
_entity.pdbx_description
1 polymer ?
#
loop_
_entity_poly.entity_id
_entity_poly.type
_entity_poly.pdbx_seq_one_letter_code
_entity_poly.pdbx_strand_id
1 'polypeptide(L)'
;MNLTFDVERLLLPVSVDLQDTLNRVISESSKWTPMIQSVVINFRDSSYSSENGGWHPVEIRLVRLYDQWIFDYITDFAYCGGPYPELVKEVDFNFSSGTASFSYVPELPITSSEVMEFYSMWESNLLSYVEMGVFDEIKVTVD
;
A
#
# COMPACT_ATOMS: atom_id res chain seq x y z
N MET A 1 5.67 17.55 8.94
CA MET A 1 5.41 16.94 10.26
C MET A 1 5.04 15.50 9.96
N ASN A 2 5.62 14.54 10.68
CA ASN A 2 5.66 13.15 10.24
C ASN A 2 4.60 12.34 11.00
N LEU A 3 4.05 11.32 10.34
CA LEU A 3 3.36 10.23 10.99
C LEU A 3 4.35 9.46 11.88
N THR A 4 3.98 9.28 13.14
CA THR A 4 4.66 8.37 14.06
C THR A 4 4.05 7.00 13.92
N PHE A 5 4.76 6.04 13.32
CA PHE A 5 4.25 4.69 13.14
C PHE A 5 4.34 3.86 14.43
N ASP A 6 3.36 2.99 14.61
CA ASP A 6 3.33 2.03 15.70
C ASP A 6 4.01 0.71 15.27
N VAL A 7 5.32 0.67 15.47
CA VAL A 7 6.16 -0.46 15.05
C VAL A 7 5.91 -1.74 15.85
N GLU A 8 5.32 -1.64 17.05
CA GLU A 8 5.04 -2.81 17.90
C GLU A 8 3.81 -3.60 17.43
N ARG A 9 2.92 -2.95 16.66
CA ARG A 9 1.68 -3.55 16.14
C ARG A 9 1.77 -4.02 14.69
N LEU A 10 2.95 -3.95 14.08
CA LEU A 10 3.15 -4.42 12.71
C LEU A 10 3.01 -5.95 12.64
N LEU A 11 2.09 -6.42 11.78
CA LEU A 11 1.90 -7.84 11.50
C LEU A 11 2.82 -8.37 10.39
N LEU A 12 3.42 -7.45 9.64
CA LEU A 12 4.36 -7.70 8.56
C LEU A 12 5.67 -6.96 8.82
N PRO A 13 6.80 -7.40 8.22
CA PRO A 13 8.10 -6.74 8.39
C PRO A 13 8.18 -5.43 7.57
N VAL A 14 7.30 -4.47 7.86
CA VAL A 14 7.25 -3.17 7.17
C VAL A 14 8.55 -2.42 7.40
N SER A 15 9.28 -2.10 6.34
CA SER A 15 10.59 -1.45 6.50
C SER A 15 10.45 0.00 6.98
N VAL A 16 11.58 0.52 7.49
CA VAL A 16 11.71 1.95 7.80
C VAL A 16 11.65 2.78 6.50
N ASP A 17 12.15 2.25 5.38
CA ASP A 17 12.17 2.96 4.10
C ASP A 17 10.75 3.20 3.55
N LEU A 18 9.83 2.24 3.73
CA LEU A 18 8.42 2.46 3.41
C LEU A 18 7.81 3.51 4.33
N GLN A 19 8.04 3.43 5.65
CA GLN A 19 7.54 4.42 6.60
C GLN A 19 8.02 5.84 6.26
N ASP A 20 9.30 6.00 5.92
CA ASP A 20 9.89 7.27 5.50
C ASP A 20 9.33 7.75 4.16
N THR A 21 9.10 6.84 3.21
CA THR A 21 8.46 7.15 1.93
C THR A 21 7.04 7.68 2.11
N LEU A 22 6.23 7.02 2.95
CA LEU A 22 4.85 7.47 3.25
C LEU A 22 4.84 8.82 3.96
N ASN A 23 5.77 9.03 4.89
CA ASN A 23 5.97 10.32 5.56
C ASN A 23 6.31 11.45 4.61
N ARG A 24 7.20 11.19 3.65
CA ARG A 24 7.57 12.14 2.60
C ARG A 24 6.36 12.48 1.72
N VAL A 25 5.67 11.47 1.21
CA VAL A 25 4.48 11.64 0.35
C VAL A 25 3.40 12.48 1.03
N ILE A 26 3.10 12.22 2.31
CA ILE A 26 2.10 12.98 3.06
C ILE A 26 2.55 14.42 3.30
N SER A 27 3.83 14.61 3.63
CA SER A 27 4.40 15.95 3.84
C SER A 27 4.35 16.78 2.56
N GLU A 28 4.71 16.20 1.42
CA GLU A 28 4.67 16.84 0.10
C GLU A 28 3.24 17.17 -0.35
N SER A 29 2.25 16.35 0.03
CA SER A 29 0.84 16.60 -0.31
C SER A 29 0.24 17.85 0.34
N SER A 30 0.87 18.39 1.39
CA SER A 30 0.35 19.51 2.20
C SER A 30 -1.03 19.26 2.84
N LYS A 31 -1.50 18.00 2.88
CA LYS A 31 -2.80 17.62 3.48
C LYS A 31 -2.72 17.26 4.96
N TRP A 32 -1.52 17.11 5.51
CA TRP A 32 -1.33 16.75 6.91
C TRP A 32 -1.87 17.84 7.84
N THR A 33 -2.69 17.45 8.81
CA THR A 33 -3.08 18.31 9.95
C THR A 33 -3.12 17.47 11.23
N PRO A 34 -3.05 18.08 12.43
CA PRO A 34 -3.21 17.33 13.67
C PRO A 34 -4.59 16.69 13.87
N MET A 35 -5.59 17.00 13.03
CA MET A 35 -6.97 16.52 13.18
C MET A 35 -7.26 15.27 12.34
N ILE A 36 -6.43 14.97 11.33
CA ILE A 36 -6.65 13.81 10.46
C ILE A 36 -6.64 12.51 11.28
N GLN A 37 -7.58 11.63 10.96
CA GLN A 37 -7.80 10.32 11.58
C GLN A 37 -7.46 9.18 10.63
N SER A 38 -7.48 9.42 9.33
CA SER A 38 -7.03 8.43 8.35
C SER A 38 -6.32 9.08 7.18
N VAL A 39 -5.45 8.30 6.55
CA VAL A 39 -4.74 8.67 5.32
C VAL A 39 -4.85 7.52 4.35
N VAL A 40 -5.20 7.82 3.10
CA VAL A 40 -5.13 6.89 1.98
C VAL A 40 -4.15 7.45 0.96
N ILE A 41 -3.13 6.68 0.61
CA ILE A 41 -2.14 7.03 -0.40
C ILE A 41 -2.33 6.09 -1.58
N ASN A 42 -2.53 6.66 -2.76
CA ASN A 42 -2.64 5.96 -4.02
C ASN A 42 -1.41 6.25 -4.89
N PHE A 43 -0.72 5.20 -5.32
CA PHE A 43 0.37 5.25 -6.30
C PHE A 43 -0.17 4.75 -7.63
N ARG A 44 -0.02 5.55 -8.70
CA ARG A 44 -0.58 5.23 -10.00
C ARG A 44 0.40 5.59 -11.12
N ASP A 45 0.59 4.64 -12.01
CA ASP A 45 1.09 4.85 -13.37
C ASP A 45 -0.12 5.13 -14.26
N SER A 46 -0.24 6.34 -14.77
CA SER A 46 -1.39 6.77 -15.58
C SER A 46 -1.46 6.06 -16.93
N SER A 47 -0.34 5.48 -17.40
CA SER A 47 -0.28 4.67 -18.61
C SER A 47 -0.71 3.22 -18.38
N TYR A 48 -0.86 2.79 -17.12
CA TYR A 48 -1.31 1.44 -16.79
C TYR A 48 -2.68 1.15 -17.40
N SER A 49 -2.73 0.11 -18.22
CA SER A 49 -3.94 -0.34 -18.89
C SER A 49 -3.95 -1.85 -19.05
N SER A 50 -5.13 -2.43 -19.25
CA SER A 50 -5.27 -3.86 -19.47
C SER A 50 -4.63 -4.36 -20.77
N GLU A 51 -4.50 -3.49 -21.78
CA GLU A 51 -3.94 -3.83 -23.09
C GLU A 51 -2.42 -3.71 -23.13
N ASN A 52 -1.87 -2.66 -22.51
CA ASN A 52 -0.45 -2.33 -22.61
C ASN A 52 0.35 -2.67 -21.34
N GLY A 53 -0.32 -3.11 -20.28
CA GLY A 53 0.29 -3.28 -18.97
C GLY A 53 0.75 -1.93 -18.41
N GLY A 54 1.88 -1.94 -17.71
CA GLY A 54 2.44 -0.83 -16.94
C GLY A 54 2.65 -1.25 -15.49
N TRP A 55 2.79 -0.29 -14.58
CA TRP A 55 2.94 -0.57 -13.15
C TRP A 55 1.60 -0.63 -12.44
N HIS A 56 1.40 -1.66 -11.62
CA HIS A 56 0.16 -1.87 -10.90
C HIS A 56 -0.14 -0.69 -9.96
N PRO A 57 -1.40 -0.20 -9.93
CA PRO A 57 -1.82 0.75 -8.92
C PRO A 57 -1.70 0.13 -7.51
N VAL A 58 -1.25 0.93 -6.57
CA VAL A 58 -1.13 0.52 -5.16
C VAL A 58 -1.88 1.51 -4.28
N GLU A 59 -2.70 1.00 -3.35
CA GLU A 59 -3.35 1.79 -2.32
C GLU A 59 -2.87 1.36 -0.93
N ILE A 60 -2.47 2.34 -0.12
CA ILE A 60 -2.05 2.14 1.27
C ILE A 60 -2.93 3.00 2.16
N ARG A 61 -3.61 2.38 3.12
CA ARG A 61 -4.42 3.08 4.11
C ARG A 61 -3.80 2.97 5.49
N LEU A 62 -3.71 4.11 6.15
CA LEU A 62 -3.25 4.27 7.52
C LEU A 62 -4.38 4.86 8.35
N VAL A 63 -4.52 4.41 9.59
CA VAL A 63 -5.48 4.97 10.55
C VAL A 63 -4.76 5.39 11.82
N ARG A 64 -5.26 6.44 12.44
CA ARG A 64 -4.71 6.97 13.67
C ARG A 64 -5.17 6.15 14.86
N LEU A 65 -4.23 5.72 15.68
CA LEU A 65 -4.45 5.08 16.97
C LEU A 65 -3.76 5.91 18.06
N TYR A 66 -4.55 6.71 18.78
CA TYR A 66 -4.04 7.71 19.72
C TYR A 66 -3.08 8.71 19.03
N ASP A 67 -1.82 8.72 19.42
CA ASP A 67 -0.77 9.59 18.86
C ASP A 67 0.12 8.87 17.83
N GLN A 68 -0.22 7.63 17.48
CA GLN A 68 0.50 6.82 16.50
C GLN A 68 -0.38 6.45 15.30
N TRP A 69 0.26 5.92 14.27
CA TRP A 69 -0.35 5.49 13.03
C TRP A 69 -0.12 4.00 12.82
N ILE A 70 -1.19 3.29 12.50
CA ILE A 70 -1.16 1.87 12.16
C ILE A 70 -1.57 1.69 10.70
N PHE A 71 -1.07 0.62 10.09
CA PHE A 71 -1.56 0.17 8.79
C PHE A 71 -2.95 -0.43 8.94
N ASP A 72 -3.85 -0.05 8.04
CA ASP A 72 -5.20 -0.61 7.91
C ASP A 72 -5.18 -1.71 6.84
N TYR A 73 -4.73 -1.33 5.63
CA TYR A 73 -4.43 -2.26 4.54
C TYR A 73 -3.38 -1.70 3.58
N ILE A 74 -2.79 -2.61 2.80
CA ILE A 74 -1.98 -2.35 1.61
C ILE A 74 -2.52 -3.23 0.49
N THR A 75 -2.90 -2.64 -0.64
CA THR A 75 -3.50 -3.35 -1.77
C THR A 75 -2.79 -3.03 -3.07
N ASP A 76 -2.42 -4.06 -3.82
CA ASP A 76 -1.90 -4.00 -5.18
C ASP A 76 -3.01 -4.46 -6.14
N PHE A 77 -3.26 -3.67 -7.19
CA PHE A 77 -4.34 -3.92 -8.13
C PHE A 77 -3.82 -4.29 -9.51
N ALA A 78 -4.46 -5.28 -10.14
CA ALA A 78 -4.15 -5.67 -11.51
C ALA A 78 -5.41 -5.83 -12.35
N TYR A 79 -5.29 -5.60 -13.66
CA TYR A 79 -6.34 -5.97 -14.60
C TYR A 79 -6.36 -7.49 -14.81
N CYS A 80 -7.48 -8.13 -14.48
CA CYS A 80 -7.65 -9.58 -14.59
C CYS A 80 -8.89 -9.95 -15.42
N GLY A 81 -8.81 -11.12 -16.08
CA GLY A 81 -9.89 -11.67 -16.90
C GLY A 81 -9.78 -11.34 -18.40
N GLY A 82 -10.89 -11.50 -19.13
CA GLY A 82 -11.02 -11.16 -20.55
C GLY A 82 -12.51 -11.08 -20.91
N PRO A 83 -12.90 -10.92 -22.18
CA PRO A 83 -12.57 -9.79 -23.08
C PRO A 83 -12.79 -8.38 -22.47
N TYR A 84 -13.37 -8.28 -21.27
CA TYR A 84 -13.57 -7.03 -20.54
C TYR A 84 -12.84 -7.12 -19.19
N PRO A 85 -11.52 -6.88 -19.18
CA PRO A 85 -10.72 -7.01 -17.96
C PRO A 85 -11.14 -5.95 -16.94
N GLU A 86 -11.27 -6.36 -15.69
CA GLU A 86 -11.60 -5.51 -14.56
C GLU A 86 -10.37 -5.32 -13.68
N LEU A 87 -10.26 -4.14 -13.05
CA LEU A 87 -9.22 -3.87 -12.07
C LEU A 87 -9.62 -4.54 -10.76
N VAL A 88 -8.89 -5.58 -10.35
CA VAL A 88 -9.15 -6.38 -9.15
C VAL A 88 -8.00 -6.26 -8.17
N LYS A 89 -8.26 -6.65 -6.91
CA LYS A 89 -7.19 -6.82 -5.91
C LYS A 89 -6.35 -8.03 -6.30
N GLU A 90 -5.13 -7.79 -6.75
CA GLU A 90 -4.18 -8.85 -7.07
C GLU A 90 -3.53 -9.38 -5.79
N VAL A 91 -3.14 -8.45 -4.91
CA VAL A 91 -2.63 -8.73 -3.57
C VAL A 91 -3.26 -7.76 -2.58
N ASP A 92 -3.70 -8.25 -1.43
CA ASP A 92 -4.28 -7.44 -0.36
C ASP A 92 -3.72 -7.89 0.99
N PHE A 93 -2.90 -7.06 1.62
CA PHE A 93 -2.42 -7.24 2.98
C PHE A 93 -3.34 -6.47 3.92
N ASN A 94 -4.28 -7.16 4.54
CA ASN A 94 -5.28 -6.57 5.42
C ASN A 94 -4.86 -6.70 6.88
N PHE A 95 -4.28 -5.62 7.43
CA PHE A 95 -3.80 -5.57 8.81
C PHE A 95 -4.95 -5.56 9.81
N SER A 96 -6.10 -4.98 9.44
CA SER A 96 -7.28 -4.90 10.30
C SER A 96 -7.91 -6.26 10.59
N SER A 97 -7.98 -7.15 9.59
CA SER A 97 -8.48 -8.52 9.74
C SER A 97 -7.38 -9.53 10.07
N GLY A 98 -6.11 -9.18 9.88
CA GLY A 98 -4.98 -10.08 10.06
C GLY A 98 -4.86 -11.13 8.95
N THR A 99 -5.32 -10.81 7.74
CA THR A 99 -5.34 -11.72 6.59
C THR A 99 -4.64 -11.15 5.37
N ALA A 100 -4.17 -12.04 4.49
CA ALA A 100 -3.63 -11.68 3.18
C ALA A 100 -4.39 -12.45 2.10
N SER A 101 -4.80 -11.75 1.05
CA SER A 101 -5.46 -12.33 -0.12
C SER A 101 -4.58 -12.17 -1.36
N PHE A 102 -4.53 -13.20 -2.19
CA PHE A 102 -3.85 -13.19 -3.48
C PHE A 102 -4.82 -13.71 -4.53
N SER A 103 -4.79 -13.15 -5.74
CA SER A 103 -5.57 -13.66 -6.86
C SER A 103 -5.43 -15.18 -7.01
N TYR A 104 -6.57 -15.87 -7.09
CA TYR A 104 -6.66 -17.32 -7.28
C TYR A 104 -6.10 -18.20 -6.14
N VAL A 105 -5.75 -17.60 -5.00
CA VAL A 105 -5.29 -18.33 -3.80
C VAL A 105 -6.30 -18.14 -2.67
N PRO A 106 -6.59 -19.18 -1.85
CA PRO A 106 -7.36 -19.00 -0.62
C PRO A 106 -6.69 -17.98 0.31
N GLU A 107 -7.50 -17.24 1.07
CA GLU A 107 -7.00 -16.28 2.05
C GLU A 107 -6.08 -16.96 3.07
N LEU A 108 -4.97 -16.29 3.40
CA LEU A 108 -3.94 -16.75 4.31
C LEU A 108 -3.87 -15.84 5.54
N PRO A 109 -3.43 -16.36 6.71
CA PRO A 109 -3.05 -15.50 7.83
C PRO A 109 -1.92 -14.56 7.40
N ILE A 110 -2.05 -13.26 7.67
CA ILE A 110 -1.05 -12.26 7.24
C ILE A 110 0.35 -12.52 7.84
N THR A 111 0.40 -13.18 9.00
CA THR A 111 1.63 -13.51 9.71
C THR A 111 2.24 -14.84 9.29
N SER A 112 1.75 -15.51 8.23
CA SER A 112 2.39 -16.74 7.73
C SER A 112 3.77 -16.42 7.16
N SER A 113 4.68 -17.39 7.20
CA SER A 113 6.03 -17.19 6.66
C SER A 113 6.01 -16.89 5.16
N GLU A 114 5.12 -17.54 4.40
CA GLU A 114 5.01 -17.28 2.96
C GLU A 114 4.55 -15.86 2.66
N VAL A 115 3.59 -15.34 3.44
CA VAL A 115 3.12 -13.95 3.30
C VAL A 115 4.22 -12.97 3.66
N MET A 116 4.96 -13.19 4.75
CA MET A 116 6.04 -12.30 5.17
C MET A 116 7.19 -12.25 4.16
N GLU A 117 7.58 -13.39 3.60
CA GLU A 117 8.60 -13.48 2.55
C GLU A 117 8.14 -12.77 1.27
N PHE A 118 6.91 -13.03 0.83
CA PHE A 118 6.32 -12.36 -0.32
C PHE A 118 6.26 -10.84 -0.12
N TYR A 119 5.74 -10.40 1.03
CA TYR A 119 5.60 -8.99 1.38
C TYR A 119 6.96 -8.26 1.32
N SER A 120 8.02 -8.87 1.86
CA SER A 120 9.35 -8.28 1.85
C SER A 120 9.88 -8.05 0.43
N MET A 121 9.61 -8.98 -0.50
CA MET A 121 9.96 -8.82 -1.91
C MET A 121 9.08 -7.77 -2.61
N TRP A 122 7.78 -7.80 -2.35
CA TRP A 122 6.82 -6.86 -2.92
C TRP A 122 7.11 -5.42 -2.48
N GLU A 123 7.40 -5.19 -1.20
CA GLU A 123 7.71 -3.86 -0.66
C GLU A 123 9.00 -3.31 -1.27
N SER A 124 10.04 -4.14 -1.39
CA SER A 124 11.31 -3.77 -2.03
C SER A 124 11.12 -3.34 -3.49
N ASN A 125 10.25 -4.04 -4.22
CA ASN A 125 9.86 -3.68 -5.58
C ASN A 125 9.11 -2.35 -5.61
N LEU A 126 8.10 -2.16 -4.75
CA LEU A 126 7.35 -0.91 -4.65
C LEU A 126 8.28 0.29 -4.40
N LEU A 127 9.20 0.17 -3.44
CA LEU A 127 10.16 1.22 -3.12
C LEU A 127 11.06 1.56 -4.32
N SER A 128 11.55 0.52 -5.02
CA SER A 128 12.34 0.70 -6.24
C SER A 128 11.55 1.45 -7.33
N TYR A 129 10.27 1.13 -7.50
CA TYR A 129 9.39 1.78 -8.48
C TYR A 129 9.14 3.25 -8.13
N VAL A 130 8.93 3.55 -6.84
CA VAL A 130 8.83 4.93 -6.34
C VAL A 130 10.12 5.70 -6.61
N GLU A 131 11.30 5.11 -6.35
CA GLU A 131 12.60 5.75 -6.60
C GLU A 131 12.85 5.99 -8.10
N MET A 132 12.46 5.04 -8.95
CA MET A 132 12.53 5.16 -10.42
C MET A 132 11.56 6.22 -10.98
N GLY A 133 10.62 6.73 -10.18
CA GLY A 133 9.64 7.73 -10.61
C GLY A 133 8.63 7.21 -11.62
N VAL A 134 8.31 5.91 -11.59
CA VAL A 134 7.37 5.31 -12.56
C VAL A 134 5.90 5.63 -12.26
N PHE A 135 5.58 5.94 -11.00
CA PHE A 135 4.27 6.44 -10.60
C PHE A 135 4.22 7.94 -10.85
N ASP A 136 3.63 8.35 -11.97
CA ASP A 136 3.47 9.75 -12.36
C ASP A 136 2.33 10.45 -11.60
N GLU A 137 1.49 9.68 -10.92
CA GLU A 137 0.43 10.19 -10.05
C GLU A 137 0.48 9.55 -8.65
N ILE A 138 0.82 10.34 -7.63
CA ILE A 138 0.70 9.96 -6.23
C ILE A 138 -0.34 10.86 -5.55
N LYS A 139 -1.46 10.28 -5.12
CA LYS A 139 -2.58 10.99 -4.51
C LYS A 139 -2.71 10.63 -3.03
N VAL A 140 -2.74 11.65 -2.19
CA VAL A 140 -3.04 11.53 -0.75
C VAL A 140 -4.48 11.98 -0.51
N THR A 141 -5.27 11.20 0.22
CA THR A 141 -6.60 11.56 0.70
C THR A 141 -6.59 11.44 2.22
N VAL A 142 -7.20 12.40 2.91
CA VAL A 142 -7.26 12.43 4.38
C VAL A 142 -8.70 12.63 4.82
N ASP A 143 -9.04 12.08 5.98
CA ASP A 143 -10.28 12.32 6.74
C ASP A 143 -9.92 12.87 8.11
#